data_AF-A0A8D0KXY2-F1
#
_entry.id   AF-A0A8D0KXY2-F1
#
_cell.length_a   1.000
_cell.length_b   1.000
_cell.length_c   1.000
_cell.angle_alpha   90.00
_cell.angle_beta   90.00
_cell.angle_gamma   90.00
#
_symmetry.space_group_name_H-M   'P 1'
#
loop_
_entity.id
_entity.type
_entity.pdbx_description
1 polymer ?
#
loop_
_entity_poly.entity_id
_entity_poly.type
_entity_poly.pdbx_seq_one_letter_code
_entity_poly.pdbx_strand_id
1 'polypeptide(L)'
;MMQDYVRTGTYQRAILQNHSDFKDKVSGIVLDVGCGSGILSFFAAQAGARKIYAVEASTMAQHAEVLVKSNNLTERIVVIPGKVEEVSLPEQVDIIISEPMGYMLFNERMLESYLHAKKYLKPSGEGPQGEPWGGPRLCLTPPPPPLYLWPPPE
;
A
#
# COMPACT_ATOMS: atom_id res chain seq x y z
N MET A 1 -15.03 2.89 0.61
CA MET A 1 -13.94 2.69 1.60
C MET A 1 -14.12 3.57 2.83
N MET A 2 -14.15 4.91 2.72
CA MET A 2 -14.12 5.81 3.89
C MET A 2 -15.23 5.63 4.95
N GLN A 3 -16.41 5.14 4.56
CA GLN A 3 -17.52 4.85 5.49
C GLN A 3 -17.53 3.40 6.02
N ASP A 4 -16.62 2.57 5.51
CA ASP A 4 -16.50 1.15 5.87
C ASP A 4 -15.41 1.00 6.93
N TYR A 5 -15.81 1.24 8.17
CA TYR A 5 -14.91 1.25 9.33
C TYR A 5 -14.21 -0.09 9.57
N VAL A 6 -14.87 -1.21 9.24
CA VAL A 6 -14.30 -2.55 9.42
C VAL A 6 -13.16 -2.77 8.43
N ARG A 7 -13.39 -2.49 7.14
CA ARG A 7 -12.34 -2.62 6.12
C ARG A 7 -11.18 -1.68 6.41
N THR A 8 -11.44 -0.38 6.57
CA THR A 8 -10.40 0.62 6.80
C THR A 8 -9.61 0.34 8.08
N GLY A 9 -10.29 -0.01 9.17
CA GLY A 9 -9.65 -0.34 10.44
C GLY A 9 -8.79 -1.61 10.37
N THR A 10 -9.14 -2.57 9.50
CA THR A 10 -8.34 -3.80 9.37
C THR A 10 -7.07 -3.57 8.54
N TYR A 11 -7.14 -2.77 7.48
CA TYR A 11 -5.94 -2.31 6.76
C TYR A 11 -5.00 -1.50 7.67
N GLN A 12 -5.56 -0.58 8.46
CA GLN A 12 -4.79 0.20 9.42
C GLN A 12 -4.03 -0.71 10.40
N ARG A 13 -4.73 -1.67 11.02
CA ARG A 13 -4.09 -2.62 11.94
C ARG A 13 -3.01 -3.45 11.24
N ALA A 14 -3.28 -3.95 10.05
CA ALA A 14 -2.31 -4.76 9.29
C ALA A 14 -1.01 -3.97 9.01
N ILE A 15 -1.14 -2.71 8.60
CA ILE A 15 0.00 -1.84 8.28
C ILE A 15 0.77 -1.49 9.55
N LEU A 16 0.08 -1.08 10.63
CA LEU A 16 0.72 -0.68 11.89
C LEU A 16 1.35 -1.86 12.65
N GLN A 17 0.73 -3.05 12.61
CA GLN A 17 1.29 -4.25 13.24
C GLN A 17 2.59 -4.69 12.54
N ASN A 18 2.63 -4.57 11.21
CA ASN A 18 3.81 -4.88 10.42
C ASN A 18 4.77 -3.67 10.26
N HIS A 19 4.79 -2.74 11.21
CA HIS A 19 5.65 -1.55 11.14
C HIS A 19 7.13 -1.84 10.88
N SER A 20 7.65 -3.00 11.32
CA SER A 20 9.03 -3.42 11.02
C SER A 20 9.29 -3.53 9.51
N ASP A 21 8.28 -3.92 8.73
CA ASP A 21 8.38 -4.00 7.28
C ASP A 21 8.52 -2.61 6.64
N PHE A 22 8.01 -1.56 7.30
CA PHE A 22 8.02 -0.16 6.81
C PHE A 22 9.19 0.66 7.36
N LYS A 23 9.55 0.46 8.62
CA LYS A 23 10.54 1.26 9.36
C LYS A 23 11.95 0.72 9.27
N ASP A 24 12.12 -0.61 9.33
CA ASP A 24 13.44 -1.24 9.49
C ASP A 24 14.07 -1.67 8.16
N LYS A 25 13.36 -1.48 7.04
CA LYS A 25 13.94 -1.66 5.71
C LYS A 25 14.85 -0.49 5.36
N VAL A 26 16.04 -0.81 4.83
CA VAL A 26 17.14 0.13 4.49
C VAL A 26 16.68 1.37 3.69
N SER A 27 15.58 1.26 2.92
CA SER A 27 15.01 2.38 2.17
C SER A 27 13.59 2.79 2.57
N GLY A 28 12.78 1.90 3.16
CA GLY A 28 11.44 2.21 3.67
C GLY A 28 10.50 2.89 2.65
N ILE A 29 10.63 2.56 1.36
CA ILE A 29 9.88 3.22 0.28
C ILE A 29 8.66 2.38 -0.09
N VAL A 30 7.50 3.02 -0.12
CA VAL A 30 6.22 2.39 -0.39
C VAL A 30 5.61 2.94 -1.68
N LEU A 31 5.00 2.06 -2.47
CA LEU A 31 4.14 2.42 -3.60
C LEU A 31 2.69 2.11 -3.25
N ASP A 32 1.83 3.11 -3.26
CA ASP A 32 0.37 2.99 -3.13
C ASP A 32 -0.26 3.07 -4.53
N VAL A 33 -0.80 1.95 -5.01
CA VAL A 33 -1.38 1.85 -6.36
C VAL A 33 -2.89 2.00 -6.28
N GLY A 34 -3.42 3.05 -6.92
CA GLY A 34 -4.83 3.41 -6.85
C GLY A 34 -5.19 3.99 -5.50
N CYS A 35 -4.42 4.99 -5.04
CA CYS A 35 -4.51 5.46 -3.66
C CYS A 35 -5.87 6.11 -3.32
N GLY A 36 -6.63 6.57 -4.32
CA GLY A 36 -7.86 7.33 -4.14
C GLY A 36 -7.60 8.52 -3.23
N SER A 37 -8.23 8.53 -2.06
CA SER A 37 -8.04 9.57 -1.02
C SER A 37 -6.66 9.56 -0.34
N GLY A 38 -5.85 8.50 -0.52
CA GLY A 38 -4.54 8.33 0.11
C GLY A 38 -4.57 7.70 1.50
N ILE A 39 -5.70 7.15 1.97
CA ILE A 39 -5.83 6.64 3.34
C ILE A 39 -4.78 5.58 3.71
N LEU A 40 -4.43 4.67 2.78
CA LEU A 40 -3.39 3.68 3.01
C LEU A 40 -1.99 4.32 3.04
N SER A 41 -1.72 5.30 2.18
CA SER A 41 -0.51 6.12 2.24
C SER A 41 -0.33 6.81 3.61
N PHE A 42 -1.41 7.32 4.21
CA PHE A 42 -1.36 7.89 5.56
C PHE A 42 -1.05 6.84 6.64
N PHE A 43 -1.59 5.62 6.53
CA PHE A 43 -1.25 4.54 7.45
C PHE A 43 0.20 4.08 7.30
N ALA A 44 0.71 3.99 6.08
CA ALA A 44 2.11 3.66 5.82
C ALA A 44 3.04 4.74 6.41
N ALA A 45 2.69 6.02 6.27
CA ALA A 45 3.43 7.12 6.89
C ALA A 45 3.44 7.02 8.42
N GLN A 46 2.33 6.61 9.04
CA GLN A 46 2.23 6.36 10.49
C GLN A 46 3.02 5.13 10.94
N ALA A 47 3.08 4.08 10.11
CA ALA A 47 3.91 2.89 10.36
C ALA A 47 5.42 3.18 10.26
N GLY A 48 5.81 4.38 9.83
CA GLY A 48 7.21 4.81 9.77
C GLY A 48 7.84 4.67 8.39
N ALA A 49 7.05 4.52 7.33
CA ALA A 49 7.58 4.56 5.97
C ALA A 49 8.33 5.88 5.71
N ARG A 50 9.52 5.76 5.11
CA ARG A 50 10.40 6.90 4.82
C ARG A 50 9.82 7.78 3.71
N LYS A 51 9.31 7.12 2.66
CA LYS A 51 8.75 7.78 1.48
C LYS A 51 7.65 6.94 0.88
N ILE A 52 6.57 7.57 0.42
CA ILE A 52 5.40 6.93 -0.15
C ILE A 52 5.09 7.60 -1.49
N TYR A 53 5.05 6.80 -2.55
CA TYR A 53 4.57 7.22 -3.86
C TYR A 53 3.12 6.79 -4.00
N ALA A 54 2.20 7.74 -4.06
CA ALA A 54 0.77 7.49 -4.15
C ALA A 54 0.31 7.74 -5.58
N VAL A 55 0.06 6.68 -6.35
CA VAL A 55 -0.34 6.76 -7.75
C VAL A 55 -1.86 6.67 -7.86
N GLU A 56 -2.46 7.66 -8.52
CA GLU A 56 -3.91 7.74 -8.72
C GLU A 56 -4.24 8.28 -10.10
N ALA A 57 -5.05 7.54 -10.87
CA ALA A 57 -5.36 7.86 -12.25
C ALA A 57 -6.53 8.86 -12.40
N SER A 58 -7.41 8.94 -11.40
CA SER A 58 -8.55 9.83 -11.40
C SER A 58 -8.23 11.23 -10.88
N THR A 59 -9.20 12.14 -10.99
CA THR A 59 -9.12 13.49 -10.40
C THR A 59 -9.01 13.48 -8.87
N MET A 60 -9.21 12.32 -8.22
CA MET A 60 -9.00 12.15 -6.79
C MET A 60 -7.55 12.44 -6.36
N ALA A 61 -6.58 12.32 -7.27
CA ALA A 61 -5.18 12.69 -7.00
C ALA A 61 -5.05 14.13 -6.48
N GLN A 62 -5.84 15.08 -7.01
CA GLN A 62 -5.82 16.47 -6.57
C GLN A 62 -6.33 16.62 -5.13
N HIS A 63 -7.36 15.85 -4.77
CA HIS A 63 -7.86 15.82 -3.40
C HIS A 63 -6.86 15.16 -2.45
N ALA A 64 -6.23 14.07 -2.86
CA ALA A 64 -5.18 13.41 -2.08
C ALA A 64 -4.01 14.36 -1.82
N GLU A 65 -3.57 15.15 -2.81
CA GLU A 65 -2.50 16.14 -2.65
C GLU A 65 -2.86 17.22 -1.61
N VAL A 66 -4.10 17.73 -1.66
CA VAL A 66 -4.61 18.68 -0.66
C VAL A 66 -4.60 18.06 0.74
N LEU A 67 -5.02 16.79 0.86
CA LEU A 67 -5.00 16.07 2.14
C LEU A 67 -3.57 15.85 2.66
N VAL A 68 -2.63 15.51 1.79
CA VAL A 68 -1.22 15.35 2.16
C VAL A 68 -0.65 16.67 2.67
N LYS A 69 -0.95 17.77 1.99
CA LYS A 69 -0.52 19.12 2.37
C LYS A 69 -1.14 19.56 3.70
N SER A 70 -2.44 19.33 3.92
CA SER A 70 -3.11 19.70 5.16
C SER A 70 -2.62 18.92 6.38
N ASN A 71 -2.10 17.70 6.17
CA ASN A 71 -1.51 16.86 7.21
C ASN A 71 0.00 17.07 7.38
N ASN A 72 0.63 18.04 6.68
CA ASN A 72 2.07 18.29 6.72
C ASN A 72 2.94 17.07 6.36
N LEU A 73 2.45 16.23 5.43
CA LEU A 73 3.13 14.99 5.04
C LEU A 73 3.74 15.07 3.64
N THR A 74 3.83 16.25 3.03
CA THR A 74 4.36 16.47 1.66
C THR A 74 5.80 15.99 1.49
N GLU A 75 6.62 16.00 2.54
CA GLU A 75 7.99 15.48 2.49
C GLU A 75 8.05 13.94 2.41
N ARG A 76 6.98 13.26 2.84
CA ARG A 76 6.91 11.80 2.89
C ARG A 76 6.03 11.22 1.81
N ILE A 77 4.87 11.80 1.54
CA ILE A 77 3.89 11.30 0.58
C ILE A 77 3.95 12.17 -0.68
N VAL A 78 4.28 11.55 -1.81
CA VAL A 78 4.32 12.17 -3.13
C VAL A 78 3.16 11.59 -3.94
N VAL A 79 2.19 12.43 -4.27
CA VAL A 79 1.05 12.05 -5.13
C VAL A 79 1.47 12.17 -6.58
N ILE A 80 1.28 11.11 -7.35
CA ILE A 80 1.60 11.03 -8.78
C ILE A 80 0.29 10.79 -9.54
N PRO A 81 -0.24 11.82 -10.23
CA PRO A 81 -1.44 11.65 -11.05
C PRO A 81 -1.09 10.83 -12.30
N GLY A 82 -1.82 9.74 -12.52
CA GLY A 82 -1.66 8.89 -13.68
C GLY A 82 -1.93 7.41 -13.41
N LYS A 83 -1.94 6.62 -14.48
CA LYS A 83 -2.04 5.17 -14.41
C LYS A 83 -0.68 4.56 -14.08
N VAL A 84 -0.64 3.53 -13.23
CA VAL A 84 0.61 2.89 -12.81
C VAL A 84 1.41 2.28 -13.97
N GLU A 85 0.74 2.01 -15.08
CA GLU A 85 1.32 1.52 -16.33
C GLU A 85 2.08 2.60 -17.10
N GLU A 86 1.65 3.86 -16.98
CA GLU A 86 2.11 5.00 -17.78
C GLU A 86 3.09 5.90 -17.00
N VAL A 87 3.03 5.89 -15.66
CA VAL A 87 3.90 6.72 -14.81
C VAL A 87 5.33 6.18 -14.76
N SER A 88 6.29 7.04 -14.44
CA SER A 88 7.66 6.64 -14.09
C SER A 88 7.94 7.00 -12.64
N LEU A 89 8.50 6.05 -11.90
CA LEU A 89 8.98 6.30 -10.53
C LEU A 89 10.48 6.59 -10.57
N PRO A 90 10.98 7.55 -9.77
CA PRO A 90 12.39 7.93 -9.77
C PRO A 90 13.30 6.86 -9.13
N GLU A 91 12.73 5.97 -8.31
CA GLU A 91 13.46 4.92 -7.60
C GLU A 91 12.58 3.68 -7.42
N GLN A 92 13.22 2.52 -7.18
CA GLN A 92 12.52 1.28 -6.88
C GLN A 92 12.01 1.25 -5.43
N VAL A 93 10.90 0.56 -5.20
CA VAL A 93 10.20 0.49 -3.92
C VAL A 93 10.40 -0.84 -3.20
N ASP A 94 10.22 -0.85 -1.88
CA ASP A 94 10.37 -2.04 -1.04
C ASP A 94 9.05 -2.75 -0.77
N ILE A 95 7.94 -2.01 -0.86
CA ILE A 95 6.60 -2.46 -0.53
C ILE A 95 5.63 -1.85 -1.53
N ILE A 96 4.67 -2.66 -1.98
CA ILE A 96 3.52 -2.19 -2.74
C ILE A 96 2.28 -2.44 -1.89
N ILE A 97 1.53 -1.38 -1.65
CA ILE A 97 0.20 -1.41 -1.04
C ILE A 97 -0.83 -1.05 -2.11
N SER A 98 -1.98 -1.69 -2.05
CA SER A 98 -3.11 -1.38 -2.93
C SER A 98 -4.37 -1.94 -2.32
N GLU A 99 -5.49 -1.27 -2.55
CA GLU A 99 -6.82 -1.78 -2.20
C GLU A 99 -7.59 -2.05 -3.49
N PRO A 100 -7.41 -3.22 -4.14
CA PRO A 100 -8.07 -3.50 -5.40
C PRO A 100 -9.55 -3.90 -5.24
N MET A 101 -10.18 -3.76 -4.06
CA MET A 101 -11.49 -4.37 -3.81
C MET A 101 -12.65 -3.55 -4.42
N GLY A 102 -12.95 -3.85 -5.68
CA GLY A 102 -14.28 -3.74 -6.27
C GLY A 102 -15.13 -5.00 -6.03
N TYR A 103 -16.36 -5.03 -6.58
CA TYR A 103 -17.23 -6.22 -6.53
C TYR A 103 -16.53 -7.43 -7.20
N MET A 104 -16.43 -8.56 -6.47
CA MET A 104 -15.88 -9.85 -6.94
C MET A 104 -14.40 -9.86 -7.38
N LEU A 105 -13.55 -8.88 -7.03
CA LEU A 105 -12.10 -8.83 -7.39
C LEU A 105 -11.75 -8.80 -8.89
N PHE A 106 -12.68 -9.14 -9.78
CA PHE A 106 -12.52 -9.17 -11.24
C PHE A 106 -13.02 -7.89 -11.91
N ASN A 107 -13.94 -7.17 -11.26
CA ASN A 107 -14.46 -5.92 -11.78
C ASN A 107 -13.49 -4.79 -11.40
N GLU A 108 -13.06 -4.00 -12.40
CA GLU A 108 -12.14 -2.83 -12.33
C GLU A 108 -10.71 -3.00 -12.85
N ARG A 109 -10.28 -4.18 -13.34
CA ARG A 109 -8.93 -4.41 -13.93
C ARG A 109 -7.73 -4.04 -13.03
N MET A 110 -7.93 -3.71 -11.75
CA MET A 110 -6.87 -3.31 -10.82
C MET A 110 -5.82 -4.39 -10.57
N LEU A 111 -6.15 -5.68 -10.78
CA LEU A 111 -5.17 -6.76 -10.73
C LEU A 111 -4.09 -6.61 -11.81
N GLU A 112 -4.44 -6.14 -13.01
CA GLU A 112 -3.48 -5.91 -14.10
C GLU A 112 -2.51 -4.78 -13.74
N SER A 113 -3.07 -3.66 -13.26
CA SER A 113 -2.31 -2.51 -12.76
C SER A 113 -1.39 -2.91 -11.60
N TYR A 114 -1.88 -3.74 -10.70
CA TYR A 114 -1.11 -4.26 -9.58
C TYR A 114 0.05 -5.17 -10.03
N LEU A 115 -0.20 -6.10 -10.96
CA LEU A 115 0.84 -6.94 -11.54
C LEU A 115 1.89 -6.12 -12.27
N HIS A 116 1.46 -5.06 -12.96
CA HIS A 116 2.36 -4.13 -13.63
C HIS A 116 3.25 -3.38 -12.65
N ALA A 117 2.72 -3.01 -11.48
CA ALA A 117 3.46 -2.31 -10.44
C ALA A 117 4.66 -3.11 -9.90
N LYS A 118 4.68 -4.45 -10.06
CA LYS A 118 5.82 -5.29 -9.68
C LYS A 118 7.13 -4.91 -10.38
N LYS A 119 7.08 -4.22 -11.52
CA LYS A 119 8.30 -3.73 -12.19
C LYS A 119 9.06 -2.69 -11.36
N TYR A 120 8.38 -2.01 -10.42
CA TYR A 120 8.99 -1.02 -9.54
C TYR A 120 9.51 -1.63 -8.24
N LEU A 121 9.17 -2.88 -7.94
CA LEU A 121 9.69 -3.58 -6.78
C LEU A 121 11.17 -3.89 -6.99
N LYS A 122 11.97 -3.63 -5.95
CA LYS A 122 13.36 -4.05 -5.95
C LYS A 122 13.44 -5.57 -6.17
N PRO A 123 14.36 -6.05 -7.04
CA PRO A 123 14.65 -7.47 -7.09
C PRO A 123 15.08 -7.91 -5.69
N SER A 124 14.51 -9.01 -5.20
CA SER A 124 14.77 -9.55 -3.87
C SER A 124 16.27 -9.83 -3.70
N GLY A 125 17.00 -8.86 -3.16
CA GLY A 125 18.40 -9.03 -2.80
C GLY A 125 18.48 -9.49 -1.36
N GLU A 126 19.20 -10.59 -1.10
CA GLU A 126 19.81 -10.97 0.19
C GLU A 126 20.16 -9.70 1.01
N GLY A 127 19.83 -9.51 2.27
CA GLY A 127 19.67 -10.44 3.37
C GLY A 127 20.90 -10.10 4.12
N PRO A 128 20.91 -9.14 5.07
CA PRO A 128 22.14 -8.82 5.79
C PRO A 128 22.73 -10.07 6.50
N GLN A 129 21.98 -11.19 6.54
CA GLN A 129 22.39 -12.48 7.08
C GLN A 129 22.24 -13.67 6.11
N GLY A 130 22.05 -13.46 4.80
CA GLY A 130 22.03 -14.57 3.82
C GLY A 130 20.86 -15.56 3.96
N GLU A 131 19.82 -15.25 4.75
CA GLU A 131 18.57 -16.01 4.72
C GLU A 131 17.80 -15.68 3.43
N PRO A 132 17.15 -16.67 2.79
CA PRO A 132 16.25 -16.40 1.68
C PRO A 132 15.13 -15.50 2.18
N TRP A 133 15.14 -14.24 1.76
CA TRP A 133 14.06 -13.34 2.11
C TRP A 133 12.76 -13.93 1.61
N GLY A 134 11.81 -14.13 2.53
CA GLY A 134 10.40 -14.18 2.15
C GLY A 134 10.13 -12.93 1.33
N GLY A 135 9.87 -13.11 0.04
CA GLY A 135 9.99 -12.08 -1.01
C GLY A 135 9.14 -10.82 -0.82
N PRO A 136 8.88 -10.06 -1.89
CA PRO A 136 8.08 -8.83 -1.80
C PRO A 136 6.81 -9.04 -0.97
N ARG A 137 6.74 -8.45 0.23
CA ARG A 137 5.57 -8.59 1.10
C ARG A 137 4.44 -7.77 0.51
N LEU A 138 3.55 -8.53 -0.10
CA LEU A 138 2.29 -8.16 -0.69
C LEU A 138 1.31 -7.83 0.45
N CYS A 139 1.07 -6.56 0.77
CA CYS A 139 -0.02 -6.21 1.69
C CYS A 139 -1.31 -6.09 0.87
N LEU A 140 -1.82 -7.21 0.36
CA LEU A 140 -3.04 -7.23 -0.47
C LEU A 140 -4.32 -7.38 0.33
N THR A 141 -4.25 -7.80 1.58
CA THR A 141 -5.45 -8.00 2.38
C THR A 141 -5.14 -7.74 3.84
N PRO A 142 -6.12 -7.28 4.62
CA PRO A 142 -6.05 -7.50 6.05
C PRO A 142 -5.69 -8.97 6.34
N PRO A 143 -4.91 -9.28 7.39
CA PRO A 143 -4.81 -10.65 7.84
C PRO A 143 -6.24 -11.17 8.05
N PRO A 144 -6.54 -12.44 7.71
CA PRO A 144 -7.83 -13.00 8.06
C PRO A 144 -8.08 -12.72 9.54
N PRO A 145 -9.31 -12.35 9.95
CA PRO A 145 -9.62 -12.24 11.37
C PRO A 145 -9.12 -13.54 12.05
N PRO A 146 -8.56 -13.46 13.27
CA PRO A 146 -8.14 -14.66 13.97
C PRO A 146 -9.28 -15.68 13.90
N LEU A 147 -8.94 -16.92 13.54
CA LEU A 147 -9.83 -18.06 13.22
C LEU A 147 -10.79 -18.48 14.36
N TYR A 148 -11.05 -17.59 15.33
CA TYR A 148 -11.80 -17.79 16.56
C TYR A 148 -13.20 -17.16 16.57
N LEU A 149 -13.72 -16.65 15.44
CA LEU A 149 -15.07 -16.05 15.37
C LEU A 149 -16.09 -16.83 14.54
N TRP A 150 -15.80 -18.08 14.16
CA TRP A 150 -16.85 -18.98 13.66
C TRP A 150 -17.34 -19.86 14.81
N PRO A 151 -18.54 -19.65 15.37
CA PRO A 151 -19.11 -20.66 16.25
C PRO A 151 -19.25 -21.97 15.46
N PRO A 152 -18.94 -23.13 16.07
CA PRO A 152 -19.13 -24.40 15.37
C PRO A 152 -20.59 -24.51 14.91
N PRO A 153 -20.84 -25.05 13.70
CA PRO A 153 -22.21 -25.33 13.27
C PRO A 153 -22.83 -26.34 14.26
N GLU A 154 -24.05 -26.04 14.69
CA GLU A 154 -24.91 -26.95 15.48
C GLU A 154 -25.20 -28.26 14.72
#